data_AF-A0A0M0FDL3-F1
#
_entry.id   AF-A0A0M0FDL3-F1
#
_cell.length_a   1.000
_cell.length_b   1.000
_cell.length_c   1.000
_cell.angle_alpha   90.00
_cell.angle_beta   90.00
_cell.angle_gamma   90.00
#
_symmetry.space_group_name_H-M   'P 1'
#
loop_
_entity.id
_entity.type
_entity.pdbx_description
1 polymer ?
#
loop_
_entity_poly.entity_id
_entity_poly.type
_entity_poly.pdbx_seq_one_letter_code
_entity_poly.pdbx_strand_id
1 'polypeptide(L)'
;MLDDVSSPGQVGAPPARVALTDDAAALLARLRPVHGDLMFHQSGGCCDGSSPMCYPQGDFLLGDADVHLGDLVVGAPGPGADDLDGADGAAGRFVVPVWMSRAQFEYWKHTHLTIDVVPGRGAGFSVEAPEGVRFIIRSRLLTDDEWAALDVA
;
A
#
# COMPACT_ATOMS: atom_id res chain seq x y z
N MET A 1 -33.55 12.32 -12.91
CA MET A 1 -32.50 11.40 -13.39
C MET A 1 -31.25 11.66 -12.58
N LEU A 2 -31.27 11.28 -11.30
CA LEU A 2 -30.07 11.09 -10.51
C LEU A 2 -30.03 9.58 -10.34
N ASP A 3 -29.19 8.93 -11.13
CA ASP A 3 -28.96 7.50 -11.00
C ASP A 3 -28.23 7.27 -9.68
N ASP A 4 -28.97 6.68 -8.75
CA ASP A 4 -28.48 6.06 -7.53
C ASP A 4 -27.45 5.00 -7.91
N VAL A 5 -26.16 5.35 -7.85
CA VAL A 5 -25.08 4.36 -7.87
C VAL A 5 -24.91 3.86 -6.44
N SER A 6 -25.85 3.02 -6.01
CA SER A 6 -25.58 2.05 -4.96
C SER A 6 -24.63 1.00 -5.55
N SER A 7 -23.33 1.17 -5.31
CA SER A 7 -22.36 0.08 -5.56
C SER A 7 -22.64 -1.05 -4.57
N PRO A 8 -23.00 -2.26 -5.02
CA PRO A 8 -23.29 -3.36 -4.12
C PRO A 8 -22.04 -3.71 -3.33
N GLY A 9 -22.19 -3.69 -2.00
CA GLY A 9 -21.14 -4.00 -1.04
C GLY A 9 -20.51 -5.35 -1.34
N GLN A 10 -19.19 -5.35 -1.54
CA GLN A 10 -18.42 -6.57 -1.60
C GLN A 10 -18.23 -7.07 -0.15
N VAL A 11 -19.20 -7.83 0.34
CA VAL A 11 -19.08 -8.57 1.59
C VAL A 11 -18.04 -9.68 1.39
N GLY A 12 -16.90 -9.59 2.07
CA GLY A 12 -15.89 -10.65 2.00
C GLY A 12 -14.62 -10.46 2.83
N ALA A 13 -14.28 -9.23 3.26
CA ALA A 13 -13.17 -8.97 4.18
C ALA A 13 -13.52 -7.77 5.07
N PRO A 14 -13.00 -7.68 6.31
CA PRO A 14 -13.11 -6.44 7.08
C PRO A 14 -12.54 -5.27 6.26
N PRO A 15 -13.11 -4.06 6.37
CA PRO A 15 -12.62 -2.92 5.63
C PRO A 15 -11.16 -2.67 5.96
N ALA A 16 -10.32 -2.61 4.92
CA ALA A 16 -8.92 -2.28 5.04
C ALA A 16 -8.71 -0.83 4.62
N ARG A 17 -7.80 -0.12 5.31
CA ARG A 17 -7.46 1.26 4.96
C ARG A 17 -6.55 1.35 3.73
N VAL A 18 -5.74 0.33 3.52
CA VAL A 18 -4.79 0.22 2.39
C VAL A 18 -4.98 -1.09 1.63
N ALA A 19 -4.81 -1.03 0.32
CA ALA A 19 -4.79 -2.18 -0.57
C ALA A 19 -3.70 -1.99 -1.64
N LEU A 20 -3.47 -3.03 -2.45
CA LEU A 20 -2.55 -3.00 -3.59
C LEU A 20 -3.23 -3.56 -4.84
N THR A 21 -2.79 -3.10 -6.01
CA THR A 21 -3.13 -3.73 -7.30
C THR A 21 -2.22 -4.94 -7.57
N ASP A 22 -2.63 -5.81 -8.48
CA ASP A 22 -1.84 -6.98 -8.90
C ASP A 22 -0.50 -6.55 -9.54
N ASP A 23 -0.49 -5.48 -10.33
CA ASP A 23 0.71 -4.94 -10.96
C ASP A 23 1.70 -4.40 -9.91
N ALA A 24 1.20 -3.71 -8.88
CA ALA A 24 2.03 -3.26 -7.75
C ALA A 24 2.57 -4.46 -6.96
N ALA A 25 1.75 -5.51 -6.75
CA ALA A 25 2.17 -6.75 -6.09
C ALA A 25 3.32 -7.42 -6.85
N ALA A 26 3.18 -7.53 -8.17
CA ALA A 26 4.19 -8.13 -9.04
C ALA A 26 5.50 -7.33 -9.02
N LEU A 27 5.43 -5.99 -9.01
CA LEU A 27 6.61 -5.15 -8.87
C LEU A 27 7.30 -5.37 -7.51
N LEU A 28 6.55 -5.37 -6.40
CA LEU A 28 7.11 -5.62 -5.06
C LEU A 28 7.80 -6.97 -4.96
N ALA A 29 7.21 -8.02 -5.56
CA ALA A 29 7.82 -9.35 -5.62
C ALA A 29 9.14 -9.38 -6.39
N ARG A 30 9.33 -8.51 -7.38
CA ARG A 30 10.61 -8.35 -8.11
C ARG A 30 11.64 -7.53 -7.32
N LEU A 31 11.19 -6.52 -6.58
CA LEU A 31 12.07 -5.61 -5.84
C LEU A 31 12.63 -6.24 -4.56
N ARG A 32 11.82 -7.05 -3.84
CA ARG A 32 12.21 -7.62 -2.54
C ARG A 32 13.52 -8.44 -2.57
N PRO A 33 13.78 -9.34 -3.53
CA PRO A 33 15.03 -10.09 -3.58
C PRO A 33 16.28 -9.21 -3.75
N VAL A 34 16.13 -8.00 -4.28
CA VAL A 34 17.23 -7.06 -4.53
C VAL A 34 17.47 -6.14 -3.33
N HIS A 35 16.38 -5.68 -2.70
CA HIS A 35 16.42 -4.63 -1.69
C HIS A 35 16.18 -5.11 -0.25
N GLY A 36 15.79 -6.38 -0.07
CA GLY A 36 15.33 -6.91 1.21
C GLY A 36 13.84 -6.62 1.44
N ASP A 37 13.39 -6.76 2.68
CA ASP A 37 12.01 -6.41 3.06
C ASP A 37 11.73 -4.94 2.76
N LEU A 38 10.49 -4.64 2.38
CA LEU A 38 10.09 -3.34 1.84
C LEU A 38 9.07 -2.68 2.76
N MET A 39 9.00 -1.36 2.71
CA MET A 39 7.95 -0.57 3.37
C MET A 39 7.52 0.59 2.47
N PHE A 40 6.29 1.06 2.66
CA PHE A 40 5.83 2.31 2.08
C PHE A 40 5.78 3.42 3.13
N HIS A 41 6.14 4.63 2.71
CA HIS A 41 5.85 5.85 3.46
C HIS A 41 5.22 6.90 2.55
N GLN A 42 4.15 7.52 3.05
CA GLN A 42 3.45 8.61 2.41
C GLN A 42 3.56 9.89 3.24
N SER A 43 4.27 10.89 2.73
CA SER A 43 4.41 12.20 3.38
C SER A 43 3.58 13.28 2.67
N GLY A 44 3.12 14.27 3.44
CA GLY A 44 2.55 15.50 2.90
C GLY A 44 3.65 16.46 2.46
N GLY A 45 3.92 16.54 1.15
CA GLY A 45 4.93 17.40 0.55
C GLY A 45 4.33 18.44 -0.42
N CYS A 46 5.05 19.55 -0.64
CA CYS A 46 4.60 20.83 -1.19
C CYS A 46 3.98 20.84 -2.62
N CYS A 47 3.91 19.70 -3.32
CA CYS A 47 3.26 19.62 -4.63
C CYS A 47 2.21 18.50 -4.60
N ASP A 48 0.94 18.87 -4.45
CA ASP A 48 -0.29 18.15 -4.84
C ASP A 48 -0.48 16.68 -4.41
N GLY A 49 0.24 16.19 -3.40
CA GLY A 49 0.18 14.80 -2.97
C GLY A 49 1.33 14.00 -3.58
N SER A 50 2.39 13.84 -2.79
CA SER A 50 3.57 13.08 -3.21
C SER A 50 3.19 11.64 -3.54
N SER A 51 3.87 11.02 -4.51
CA SER A 51 3.72 9.59 -4.76
C SER A 51 4.17 8.79 -3.52
N PRO A 52 3.57 7.64 -3.23
CA PRO A 52 4.02 6.81 -2.12
C PRO A 52 5.46 6.37 -2.40
N MET A 53 6.29 6.49 -1.38
CA MET A 53 7.70 6.13 -1.47
C MET A 53 7.87 4.71 -0.96
N CYS A 54 8.53 3.86 -1.75
CA CYS A 54 8.91 2.50 -1.37
C CYS A 54 10.38 2.50 -0.93
N TYR A 55 10.66 2.00 0.27
CA TYR A 55 11.99 1.91 0.86
C TYR A 55 12.29 0.47 1.29
N PRO A 56 13.58 0.09 1.43
CA PRO A 56 13.92 -1.04 2.29
C PRO A 56 13.40 -0.79 3.71
N GLN A 57 12.86 -1.83 4.35
CA GLN A 57 12.27 -1.72 5.67
C GLN A 57 13.34 -1.34 6.70
N GLY A 58 13.11 -0.22 7.38
CA GLY A 58 14.03 0.35 8.37
C GLY A 58 14.91 1.51 7.86
N ASP A 59 14.98 1.74 6.55
CA ASP A 59 15.77 2.84 5.97
C ASP A 59 15.09 4.20 6.14
N PHE A 60 13.75 4.22 6.20
CA PHE A 60 13.01 5.41 6.59
C PHE A 60 12.82 5.43 8.11
N LEU A 61 13.26 6.52 8.75
CA LEU A 61 13.11 6.69 10.20
C LEU A 61 11.67 7.07 10.55
N LEU A 62 10.92 6.11 11.07
CA LEU A 62 9.58 6.32 11.62
C LEU A 62 9.66 6.92 13.03
N GLY A 63 8.68 7.75 13.38
CA GLY A 63 8.51 8.26 14.75
C GLY A 63 7.05 8.43 15.13
N ASP A 64 6.79 9.08 16.26
CA ASP A 64 5.42 9.31 16.79
C ASP A 64 4.53 10.14 15.85
N ALA A 65 5.14 10.80 14.87
CA ALA A 65 4.48 11.56 13.83
C ALA A 65 4.07 10.72 12.62
N ASP A 66 4.27 9.40 12.64
CA ASP A 66 3.86 8.49 11.57
C ASP A 66 2.76 7.55 12.06
N VAL A 67 1.79 7.29 11.20
CA VAL A 67 0.64 6.43 11.44
C VAL A 67 0.77 5.20 10.56
N HIS A 68 0.74 4.01 11.17
CA HIS A 68 0.64 2.76 10.45
C HIS A 68 -0.78 2.64 9.89
N LEU A 69 -0.89 2.55 8.56
CA LEU A 69 -2.18 2.44 7.89
C LEU A 69 -2.63 0.98 7.75
N GLY A 70 -1.69 0.06 7.75
CA GLY A 70 -1.93 -1.37 7.58
C GLY A 70 -0.80 -2.07 6.83
N ASP A 71 -0.97 -3.37 6.68
CA ASP A 71 0.02 -4.29 6.14
C ASP A 71 -0.47 -4.86 4.81
N LEU A 72 0.27 -4.60 3.74
CA LEU A 72 0.00 -5.17 2.42
C LEU A 72 0.56 -6.58 2.34
N VAL A 73 -0.25 -7.53 1.91
CA VAL A 73 0.17 -8.91 1.69
C VAL A 73 0.50 -9.10 0.22
N VAL A 74 1.74 -9.50 -0.08
CA VAL A 74 2.21 -9.78 -1.44
C VAL A 74 2.50 -11.28 -1.58
N GLY A 75 1.98 -11.90 -2.64
CA GLY A 75 2.10 -13.32 -2.93
C GLY A 75 0.75 -13.96 -3.25
N ALA A 76 0.72 -14.86 -4.23
CA ALA A 76 -0.53 -15.50 -4.66
C ALA A 76 -1.12 -16.40 -3.56
N PRO A 77 -2.46 -16.44 -3.39
CA PRO A 77 -3.11 -17.50 -2.62
C PRO A 77 -3.05 -18.80 -3.44
N GLY A 78 -1.94 -19.54 -3.28
CA GLY A 78 -1.76 -20.87 -3.87
C GLY A 78 -1.59 -21.94 -2.78
N PRO A 79 -1.94 -23.22 -3.05
CA PRO A 79 -1.66 -24.31 -2.12
C PRO A 79 -0.14 -24.44 -1.93
N GLY A 80 0.34 -24.18 -0.71
CA GLY A 80 1.76 -24.00 -0.37
C GLY A 80 2.08 -22.67 0.36
N ALA A 81 1.08 -21.80 0.58
CA ALA A 81 1.23 -20.52 1.28
C ALA A 81 1.59 -20.61 2.78
N ASP A 82 1.72 -21.81 3.33
CA ASP A 82 2.10 -22.08 4.72
C ASP A 82 3.63 -22.20 4.88
N ASP A 83 4.38 -22.29 3.78
CA ASP A 83 5.84 -22.35 3.79
C ASP A 83 6.43 -20.92 3.82
N LEU A 84 6.50 -20.34 5.01
CA LEU A 84 7.20 -19.06 5.27
C LEU A 84 8.73 -19.17 5.12
N ASP A 85 9.27 -20.38 4.93
CA ASP A 85 10.70 -20.71 4.95
C ASP A 85 11.31 -20.89 3.53
N GLY A 86 10.79 -20.18 2.52
CA GLY A 86 11.13 -20.35 1.10
C GLY A 86 12.63 -20.48 0.79
N ALA A 87 13.10 -21.74 0.67
CA ALA A 87 14.46 -22.11 0.31
C ALA A 87 14.73 -22.09 -1.21
N ASP A 88 13.70 -21.90 -2.04
CA ASP A 88 13.77 -22.24 -3.47
C ASP A 88 13.48 -21.07 -4.43
N GLY A 89 13.66 -19.82 -3.99
CA GLY A 89 13.74 -18.66 -4.90
C GLY A 89 12.43 -18.22 -5.57
N ALA A 90 11.29 -18.85 -5.30
CA ALA A 90 9.99 -18.21 -5.45
C ALA A 90 9.81 -17.25 -4.26
N ALA A 91 9.56 -15.96 -4.51
CA ALA A 91 9.29 -15.00 -3.45
C ALA A 91 8.05 -15.45 -2.68
N GLY A 92 8.27 -16.15 -1.55
CA GLY A 92 7.22 -16.60 -0.65
C GLY A 92 6.39 -15.41 -0.17
N ARG A 93 5.16 -15.68 0.29
CA ARG A 93 4.23 -14.65 0.75
C ARG A 93 4.90 -13.75 1.79
N PHE A 94 4.81 -12.43 1.61
CA PHE A 94 5.43 -11.46 2.51
C PHE A 94 4.53 -10.24 2.76
N VAL A 95 4.91 -9.47 3.77
CA VAL A 95 4.18 -8.27 4.20
C VAL A 95 4.99 -7.03 3.87
N VAL A 96 4.31 -5.97 3.44
CA VAL A 96 4.87 -4.64 3.20
C VAL A 96 4.05 -3.63 4.03
N PRO A 97 4.58 -3.13 5.16
CA PRO A 97 3.87 -2.17 5.99
C PRO A 97 3.76 -0.80 5.30
N VAL A 98 2.62 -0.14 5.47
CA VAL A 98 2.34 1.19 4.91
C VAL A 98 2.21 2.21 6.03
N TRP A 99 3.00 3.26 5.93
CA TRP A 99 3.03 4.36 6.89
C TRP A 99 2.67 5.67 6.21
N MET A 100 2.10 6.59 6.98
CA MET A 100 1.77 7.93 6.53
C MET A 100 2.03 8.93 7.63
N SER A 101 2.52 10.13 7.29
CA SER A 101 2.67 11.17 8.31
C SER A 101 1.32 11.53 8.92
N ARG A 102 1.28 11.78 10.23
CA ARG A 102 0.06 12.12 10.99
C ARG A 102 -0.70 13.28 10.38
N ALA A 103 0.02 14.32 9.93
CA ALA A 103 -0.59 15.46 9.26
C ALA A 103 -1.32 15.04 7.98
N GLN A 104 -0.69 14.20 7.14
CA GLN A 104 -1.31 13.69 5.93
C GLN A 104 -2.48 12.73 6.23
N PHE A 105 -2.32 11.92 7.28
CA PHE A 105 -3.37 11.01 7.75
C PHE A 105 -4.64 11.77 8.16
N GLU A 106 -4.53 12.88 8.89
CA GLU A 106 -5.72 13.67 9.27
C GLU A 106 -6.53 14.14 8.06
N TYR A 107 -5.86 14.45 6.94
CA TYR A 107 -6.53 14.83 5.71
C TYR A 107 -7.16 13.63 4.99
N TRP A 108 -6.56 12.44 5.08
CA TRP A 108 -6.93 11.27 4.26
C TRP A 108 -7.62 10.15 5.05
N LYS A 109 -7.84 10.30 6.36
CA LYS A 109 -8.38 9.24 7.22
C LYS A 109 -9.72 8.69 6.76
N HIS A 110 -10.54 9.50 6.09
CA HIS A 110 -11.84 9.06 5.54
C HIS A 110 -11.73 8.43 4.15
N THR A 111 -10.53 8.04 3.72
CA THR A 111 -10.30 7.42 2.40
C THR A 111 -9.72 6.02 2.53
N HIS A 112 -10.13 5.16 1.59
CA HIS A 112 -9.44 3.93 1.27
C HIS A 112 -8.36 4.25 0.23
N LEU A 113 -7.16 3.74 0.47
CA LEU A 113 -6.00 3.97 -0.39
C LEU A 113 -5.59 2.69 -1.08
N THR A 114 -5.38 2.75 -2.39
CA THR A 114 -4.85 1.64 -3.17
C THR A 114 -3.49 2.04 -3.75
N ILE A 115 -2.45 1.31 -3.40
CA ILE A 115 -1.13 1.46 -4.02
C ILE A 115 -1.16 0.77 -5.39
N ASP A 116 -0.81 1.53 -6.41
CA ASP A 116 -0.74 1.07 -7.79
C ASP A 116 0.60 1.47 -8.41
N VAL A 117 0.91 0.98 -9.60
CA VAL A 117 2.13 1.29 -10.35
C VAL A 117 1.78 1.74 -11.76
N VAL A 118 2.48 2.76 -12.25
CA VAL A 118 2.35 3.24 -13.63
C VAL A 118 3.72 3.50 -14.26
N PRO A 119 3.84 3.48 -15.60
CA PRO A 119 5.05 3.96 -16.28
C PRO A 119 5.37 5.41 -15.90
N GLY A 120 6.63 5.70 -15.67
CA GLY A 120 7.07 7.04 -15.33
C GLY A 120 8.33 7.07 -14.47
N ARG A 121 8.83 8.27 -14.21
CA ARG A 121 9.98 8.45 -13.34
C ARG A 121 9.55 8.27 -11.88
N GLY A 122 10.09 7.24 -11.22
CA GLY A 122 9.96 7.06 -9.77
C GLY A 122 10.53 8.26 -9.00
N ALA A 123 10.04 8.44 -7.78
CA ALA A 123 10.58 9.47 -6.90
C ALA A 123 12.02 9.11 -6.51
N GLY A 124 12.89 10.12 -6.37
CA GLY A 124 14.35 9.93 -6.38
C GLY A 124 14.93 9.02 -5.28
N PHE A 125 14.19 8.77 -4.20
CA PHE A 125 14.59 7.86 -3.12
C PHE A 125 13.80 6.55 -3.09
N SER A 126 12.86 6.36 -4.03
CA SER A 126 12.01 5.16 -4.07
C SER A 126 12.72 4.04 -4.81
N VAL A 127 12.65 2.81 -4.30
CA VAL A 127 13.44 1.67 -4.83
C VAL A 127 13.09 1.29 -6.27
N GLU A 128 11.88 1.60 -6.76
CA GLU A 128 11.47 1.34 -8.14
C GLU A 128 11.97 2.38 -9.14
N ALA A 129 12.59 3.48 -8.69
CA ALA A 129 13.02 4.57 -9.57
C ALA A 129 13.89 4.13 -10.78
N PRO A 130 14.79 3.13 -10.67
CA PRO A 130 15.55 2.61 -11.80
C PRO A 130 14.73 1.78 -12.81
N GLU A 131 13.53 1.34 -12.46
CA GLU A 131 12.71 0.40 -13.25
C GLU A 131 11.86 1.09 -14.33
N GLY A 132 11.93 2.42 -14.46
CA GLY A 132 11.13 3.18 -15.43
C GLY A 132 9.63 3.26 -15.10
N VAL A 133 9.28 2.91 -13.87
CA VAL A 133 7.93 2.98 -13.31
C VAL A 133 7.93 3.79 -12.01
N ARG A 134 6.74 4.11 -11.52
CA ARG A 134 6.54 4.76 -10.22
C ARG A 134 5.31 4.21 -9.53
N PHE A 135 5.37 4.10 -8.21
CA PHE A 135 4.16 3.87 -7.43
C PHE A 135 3.28 5.12 -7.40
N ILE A 136 1.96 4.93 -7.28
CA ILE A 136 0.96 5.97 -7.09
C ILE A 136 -0.05 5.52 -6.05
N ILE A 137 -0.73 6.47 -5.41
CA ILE A 137 -1.92 6.19 -4.61
C ILE A 137 -3.15 6.55 -5.44
N ARG A 138 -4.09 5.61 -5.52
CA ARG A 138 -5.48 5.86 -5.89
C ARG A 138 -6.30 5.93 -4.62
N SER A 139 -7.24 6.85 -4.54
CA SER A 139 -8.07 7.02 -3.34
C SER A 139 -9.55 7.04 -3.70
N ARG A 140 -10.36 6.52 -2.79
CA ARG A 140 -11.82 6.68 -2.76
C ARG A 140 -12.26 6.99 -1.33
N LEU A 141 -13.41 7.62 -1.15
CA LEU A 141 -14.00 7.75 0.17
C LEU A 141 -14.37 6.37 0.71
N LEU A 142 -14.19 6.18 2.01
CA LEU A 142 -14.78 5.07 2.75
C LEU A 142 -16.30 5.31 2.83
N THR A 143 -17.08 4.23 2.80
CA THR A 143 -18.50 4.32 3.18
C THR A 143 -18.61 4.52 4.70
N ASP A 144 -19.79 4.95 5.16
CA ASP A 144 -20.03 5.14 6.60
C ASP A 144 -19.81 3.83 7.39
N ASP A 145 -20.24 2.69 6.84
CA ASP A 145 -20.03 1.37 7.44
C ASP A 145 -18.55 0.98 7.48
N GLU A 146 -17.80 1.23 6.41
CA GLU A 146 -16.36 0.96 6.36
C GLU A 146 -15.59 1.82 7.36
N TRP A 147 -15.95 3.10 7.46
CA TRP A 147 -15.33 4.04 8.40
C TRP A 147 -15.64 3.66 9.85
N ALA A 148 -16.90 3.36 10.16
CA ALA A 148 -17.32 2.94 11.49
C ALA A 148 -16.60 1.65 11.93
N ALA A 149 -16.43 0.68 11.04
CA ALA A 149 -15.70 -0.54 11.35
C ALA A 149 -14.19 -0.32 11.57
N LEU A 150 -13.59 0.68 10.90
CA LEU A 150 -12.17 1.05 11.05
C LEU A 150 -11.88 1.93 12.27
N ASP A 151 -12.86 2.69 12.77
CA ASP A 151 -12.71 3.56 13.96
C ASP A 151 -12.85 2.78 15.28
N VAL A 152 -13.45 1.59 15.22
CA VAL A 152 -13.68 0.71 16.38
C VAL A 152 -12.54 -0.31 16.57
N ALA A 153 -11.59 -0.39 15.62
CA ALA A 153 -10.44 -1.30 15.63
C ALA A 153 -9.19 -0.63 16.24
#